data_AF-A0A852MHW9-F1
#
_entry.id   AF-A0A852MHW9-F1
#
_cell.length_a   1.000
_cell.length_b   1.000
_cell.length_c   1.000
_cell.angle_alpha   90.00
_cell.angle_beta   90.00
_cell.angle_gamma   90.00
#
_symmetry.space_group_name_H-M   'P 1'
#
loop_
_entity.id
_entity.type
_entity.pdbx_description
1 polymer ?
#
loop_
_entity_poly.entity_id
_entity_poly.type
_entity_poly.pdbx_seq_one_letter_code
_entity_poly.pdbx_strand_id
1 'polypeptide(L)'
;SYWDSSYDDDVMEHRVGLNLLYAQTVSDIEHGWILVNKEQHRQLKSLQEKVSKKEFIRLAQTLKYYGYLKFDPCVTDFPEKGCHVVVSAGNNELNFQVRLPNEQLKEGSFKVTRMRCWRVTSSVPMSNGPAGSSPGKSEVKLELAFEYLMSKDRLQWVTITSPQAIMLSICLQSMVDELMVKKSGGSIRKMFRRRANGALRRSDSQQPVKSPPLLVTPGASLTLPSPQSKLTSVSLRGISHSSSANDVGANDFHGNYAFEGIGDEDL
;
A
#
# COMPACT_ATOMS: atom_id res chain seq x y z
N SER A 1 10.18 -12.26 0.28
CA SER A 1 9.21 -12.38 1.38
C SER A 1 8.04 -13.25 0.97
N TYR A 2 7.45 -13.87 1.97
CA TYR A 2 6.14 -14.53 1.99
C TYR A 2 5.31 -13.87 3.09
N TRP A 3 4.00 -14.08 3.10
CA TRP A 3 3.07 -13.43 4.03
C TRP A 3 2.39 -14.40 4.98
N ASP A 4 2.23 -15.66 4.56
CA ASP A 4 1.66 -16.71 5.40
C ASP A 4 2.72 -17.41 6.24
N SER A 5 2.49 -17.38 7.56
CA SER A 5 3.37 -18.00 8.55
C SER A 5 3.40 -19.53 8.46
N SER A 6 2.49 -20.17 7.71
CA SER A 6 2.61 -21.60 7.42
C SER A 6 3.92 -21.94 6.71
N TYR A 7 4.49 -21.00 5.96
CA TYR A 7 5.78 -21.19 5.28
C TYR A 7 6.98 -21.10 6.21
N ASP A 8 6.81 -20.63 7.46
CA ASP A 8 7.87 -20.66 8.46
C ASP A 8 8.30 -22.10 8.77
N ASP A 9 7.39 -23.08 8.62
CA ASP A 9 7.70 -24.50 8.84
C ASP A 9 8.83 -24.96 7.91
N ASP A 10 8.69 -24.71 6.61
CA ASP A 10 9.72 -25.01 5.61
C ASP A 10 11.03 -24.24 5.90
N VAL A 11 10.94 -23.00 6.39
CA VAL A 11 12.12 -22.16 6.68
C VAL A 11 12.86 -22.64 7.93
N MET A 12 12.13 -23.05 8.96
CA MET A 12 12.68 -23.54 10.23
C MET A 12 13.32 -24.93 10.12
N GLU A 13 13.02 -25.70 9.06
CA GLU A 13 13.71 -26.98 8.77
C GLU A 13 15.21 -26.80 8.51
N HIS A 14 15.61 -25.63 8.00
CA HIS A 14 17.01 -25.31 7.75
C HIS A 14 17.60 -24.44 8.86
N ARG A 15 18.75 -24.84 9.41
CA ARG A 15 19.44 -24.11 10.49
C ARG A 15 19.67 -22.62 10.18
N VAL A 16 20.03 -22.29 8.93
CA VAL A 16 20.23 -20.90 8.50
C VAL A 16 18.90 -20.16 8.44
N GLY A 17 17.86 -20.77 7.87
CA GLY A 17 16.51 -20.19 7.82
C GLY A 17 15.95 -19.93 9.23
N LEU A 18 16.05 -20.92 10.12
CA LEU A 18 15.69 -20.78 11.54
C LEU A 18 16.41 -19.60 12.21
N ASN A 19 17.71 -19.45 11.97
CA ASN A 19 18.49 -18.36 12.57
C ASN A 19 18.07 -16.99 12.04
N LEU A 20 17.80 -16.87 10.73
CA LEU A 20 17.37 -15.62 10.10
C LEU A 20 15.97 -15.22 10.58
N LEU A 21 15.02 -16.16 10.57
CA LEU A 21 13.65 -15.92 11.03
C LEU A 21 13.63 -15.55 12.51
N TYR A 22 14.43 -16.24 13.33
CA TYR A 22 14.59 -15.90 14.75
C TYR A 22 15.13 -14.48 14.94
N ALA A 23 16.23 -14.13 14.26
CA ALA A 23 16.85 -12.80 14.40
C ALA A 23 15.90 -11.68 13.97
N GLN A 24 15.18 -11.87 12.87
CA GLN A 24 14.15 -10.94 12.42
C GLN A 24 13.02 -10.80 13.45
N THR A 25 12.50 -11.93 13.96
CA THR A 25 11.40 -11.91 14.94
C THR A 25 11.79 -11.19 16.24
N VAL A 26 13.02 -11.40 16.73
CA VAL A 26 13.55 -10.68 17.89
C VAL A 26 13.58 -9.18 17.63
N SER A 27 14.15 -8.78 16.48
CA SER A 27 14.18 -7.37 16.07
C SER A 27 12.78 -6.77 15.99
N ASP A 28 11.82 -7.45 15.38
CA ASP A 28 10.46 -6.94 15.23
C ASP A 28 9.74 -6.77 16.58
N ILE A 29 10.03 -7.60 17.58
CA ILE A 29 9.54 -7.44 18.96
C ILE A 29 10.21 -6.25 19.64
N GLU A 30 11.54 -6.12 19.53
CA GLU A 30 12.31 -5.03 20.14
C GLU A 30 11.91 -3.65 19.60
N HIS A 31 11.58 -3.56 18.30
CA HIS A 31 11.08 -2.34 17.67
C HIS A 31 9.59 -2.09 17.88
N GLY A 32 8.87 -2.99 18.58
CA GLY A 32 7.43 -2.86 18.82
C GLY A 32 6.57 -2.99 17.55
N TRP A 33 7.05 -3.74 16.56
CA TRP A 33 6.28 -4.11 15.37
C TRP A 33 5.33 -5.26 15.70
N ILE A 34 5.82 -6.24 16.45
CA ILE A 34 5.00 -7.30 17.06
C ILE A 34 4.58 -6.86 18.45
N LEU A 35 3.28 -6.92 18.75
CA LEU A 35 2.76 -6.53 20.05
C LEU A 35 2.82 -7.68 21.05
N VAL A 36 3.42 -7.41 22.19
CA VAL A 36 3.70 -8.39 23.24
C VAL A 36 3.24 -7.84 24.59
N ASN A 37 2.47 -8.62 25.34
CA ASN A 37 2.12 -8.26 26.72
C ASN A 37 3.23 -8.67 27.71
N LYS A 38 3.11 -8.23 28.97
CA LYS A 38 4.15 -8.48 30.00
C LYS A 38 4.45 -9.97 30.22
N GLU A 39 3.43 -10.82 30.18
CA GLU A 39 3.59 -12.26 30.41
C GLU A 39 4.27 -12.94 29.22
N GLN A 40 3.79 -12.65 28.01
CA GLN A 40 4.39 -13.14 26.77
C GLN A 40 5.86 -12.71 26.66
N HIS A 41 6.17 -11.47 27.04
CA HIS A 41 7.54 -10.98 27.04
C HIS A 41 8.44 -11.77 28.00
N ARG A 42 7.93 -12.15 29.18
CA ARG A 42 8.66 -13.01 30.13
C ARG A 42 8.92 -14.40 29.55
N GLN A 43 7.92 -14.99 28.89
CA GLN A 43 8.04 -16.29 28.25
C GLN A 43 9.06 -16.28 27.11
N LEU A 44 8.98 -15.29 26.22
CA LEU A 44 9.94 -15.08 25.12
C LEU A 44 11.37 -14.93 25.65
N LYS A 45 11.56 -14.14 26.71
CA LYS A 45 12.88 -13.96 27.34
C LYS A 45 13.43 -15.29 27.89
N SER A 46 12.59 -16.09 28.55
CA SER A 46 13.00 -17.42 29.03
C SER A 46 13.40 -18.36 27.88
N LEU A 47 12.69 -18.31 26.75
CA LEU A 47 13.03 -19.11 25.56
C LEU A 47 14.34 -18.65 24.92
N GLN A 48 14.60 -17.34 24.90
CA GLN A 48 15.85 -16.76 24.42
C GLN A 48 17.05 -17.18 25.29
N GLU A 49 16.91 -17.17 26.62
CA GLU A 49 17.94 -17.65 27.57
C GLU A 49 18.25 -19.14 27.40
N LYS A 50 17.24 -19.96 27.07
CA LYS A 50 17.37 -21.39 26.77
C LYS A 50 17.86 -21.68 25.35
N VAL A 51 18.03 -20.65 24.51
CA VAL A 51 18.37 -20.77 23.08
C VAL A 51 17.36 -21.64 22.30
N SER A 52 16.12 -21.70 22.77
CA SER A 52 15.01 -22.46 22.19
C SER A 52 14.35 -21.69 21.04
N LYS A 53 15.09 -21.51 19.93
CA LYS A 53 14.69 -20.63 18.82
C LYS A 53 13.38 -21.06 18.14
N LYS A 54 13.15 -22.37 18.00
CA LYS A 54 11.96 -22.89 17.34
C LYS A 54 10.72 -22.60 18.18
N GLU A 55 10.79 -22.89 19.47
CA GLU A 55 9.72 -22.60 20.45
C GLU A 55 9.47 -21.10 20.58
N PHE A 56 10.53 -20.28 20.51
CA PHE A 56 10.41 -18.82 20.48
C PHE A 56 9.58 -18.35 19.27
N ILE A 57 9.91 -18.83 18.06
CA ILE A 57 9.17 -18.48 16.84
C ILE A 57 7.73 -19.00 16.94
N ARG A 58 7.50 -20.21 17.45
CA ARG A 58 6.14 -20.75 17.64
C ARG A 58 5.28 -19.89 18.56
N LEU A 59 5.86 -19.38 19.66
CA LEU A 59 5.16 -18.44 20.52
C LEU A 59 4.91 -17.12 19.77
N ALA A 60 5.91 -16.61 19.07
CA ALA A 60 5.81 -15.35 18.33
C ALA A 60 4.75 -15.38 17.22
N GLN A 61 4.55 -16.51 16.53
CA GLN A 61 3.50 -16.71 15.53
C GLN A 61 2.08 -16.47 16.06
N THR A 62 1.88 -16.56 17.38
CA THR A 62 0.58 -16.31 18.04
C THR A 62 0.36 -14.83 18.39
N LEU A 63 1.38 -13.98 18.23
CA LEU A 63 1.36 -12.59 18.67
C LEU A 63 0.76 -11.68 17.61
N LYS A 64 0.12 -10.59 18.06
CA LYS A 64 -0.48 -9.61 17.16
C LYS A 64 0.60 -8.93 16.33
N TYR A 65 0.35 -8.86 15.03
CA TYR A 65 1.26 -8.35 13.99
C TYR A 65 2.51 -9.19 13.70
N TYR A 66 2.59 -10.44 14.16
CA TYR A 66 3.59 -11.35 13.61
C TYR A 66 3.46 -11.47 12.09
N GLY A 67 4.58 -11.33 11.37
CA GLY A 67 4.61 -11.35 9.90
C GLY A 67 4.11 -10.08 9.21
N TYR A 68 3.83 -9.00 9.96
CA TYR A 68 3.49 -7.71 9.37
C TYR A 68 4.74 -6.86 9.16
N LEU A 69 4.75 -6.09 8.07
CA LEU A 69 5.69 -5.02 7.82
C LEU A 69 5.06 -3.69 8.25
N LYS A 70 5.69 -2.99 9.19
CA LYS A 70 5.21 -1.71 9.72
C LYS A 70 5.88 -0.55 8.99
N PHE A 71 5.09 0.46 8.64
CA PHE A 71 5.55 1.65 7.94
C PHE A 71 5.68 2.84 8.89
N ASP A 72 6.44 3.85 8.46
CA ASP A 72 6.59 5.08 9.22
C ASP A 72 5.24 5.82 9.34
N PRO A 73 5.03 6.59 10.43
CA PRO A 73 3.84 7.41 10.59
C PRO A 73 3.61 8.30 9.37
N CYS A 74 2.39 8.31 8.86
CA CYS A 74 2.01 9.02 7.66
C CYS A 74 0.58 9.57 7.78
N VAL A 75 -0.04 9.96 6.66
CA VAL A 75 -1.36 10.61 6.65
C VAL A 75 -2.32 9.87 5.74
N THR A 76 -3.59 9.80 6.12
CA THR A 76 -4.65 9.22 5.30
C THR A 76 -5.88 10.13 5.24
N ASP A 77 -6.75 9.88 4.27
CA ASP A 77 -8.07 10.51 4.16
C ASP A 77 -9.21 9.71 4.84
N PHE A 78 -8.87 8.63 5.55
CA PHE A 78 -9.82 7.77 6.23
C PHE A 78 -9.54 7.65 7.75
N PRO A 79 -10.55 7.71 8.63
CA PRO A 79 -11.98 7.90 8.32
C PRO A 79 -12.30 9.34 7.90
N GLU A 80 -11.39 10.28 8.15
CA GLU A 80 -11.51 11.70 7.80
C GLU A 80 -10.21 12.20 7.17
N LYS A 81 -10.29 13.33 6.46
CA LYS A 81 -9.13 13.91 5.78
C LYS A 81 -8.06 14.37 6.76
N GLY A 82 -6.82 13.94 6.53
CA GLY A 82 -5.67 14.42 7.29
C GLY A 82 -5.40 13.66 8.57
N CYS A 83 -6.04 12.51 8.79
CA CYS A 83 -5.75 11.68 9.96
C CYS A 83 -4.32 11.15 9.92
N HIS A 84 -3.62 11.21 11.06
CA HIS A 84 -2.34 10.54 11.23
C HIS A 84 -2.56 9.04 11.36
N VAL A 85 -1.76 8.26 10.65
CA VAL A 85 -1.89 6.80 10.63
C VAL A 85 -0.53 6.12 10.64
N VAL A 86 -0.46 4.98 11.32
CA VAL A 86 0.59 4.00 11.12
C VAL A 86 -0.01 2.83 10.37
N VAL A 87 0.53 2.53 9.19
CA VAL A 87 0.07 1.43 8.35
C VAL A 87 0.95 0.22 8.58
N SER A 88 0.36 -0.97 8.65
CA SER A 88 1.06 -2.25 8.69
C SER A 88 0.49 -3.16 7.61
N ALA A 89 1.34 -3.79 6.80
CA ALA A 89 0.94 -4.73 5.75
C ALA A 89 1.28 -6.15 6.19
N GLY A 90 0.32 -7.07 6.15
CA GLY A 90 0.51 -8.46 6.54
C GLY A 90 -0.82 -9.20 6.55
N ASN A 91 -0.79 -10.53 6.65
CA ASN A 91 -2.02 -11.35 6.77
C ASN A 91 -3.13 -11.02 5.74
N ASN A 92 -2.73 -10.75 4.50
CA ASN A 92 -3.62 -10.37 3.39
C ASN A 92 -4.46 -9.11 3.66
N GLU A 93 -3.92 -8.15 4.43
CA GLU A 93 -4.58 -6.89 4.75
C GLU A 93 -3.58 -5.73 4.88
N LEU A 94 -4.11 -4.51 4.78
CA LEU A 94 -3.49 -3.32 5.35
C LEU A 94 -4.22 -2.98 6.65
N ASN A 95 -3.49 -3.00 7.76
CA ASN A 95 -3.98 -2.55 9.05
C ASN A 95 -3.59 -1.09 9.28
N PHE A 96 -4.56 -0.28 9.68
CA PHE A 96 -4.43 1.15 9.94
C PHE A 96 -4.59 1.38 11.43
N GLN A 97 -3.57 1.93 12.08
CA GLN A 97 -3.68 2.50 13.41
C GLN A 97 -3.80 4.01 13.28
N VAL A 98 -5.04 4.49 13.26
CA VAL A 98 -5.39 5.89 13.03
C VAL A 98 -5.47 6.64 14.35
N ARG A 99 -4.79 7.77 14.44
CA ARG A 99 -4.96 8.74 15.53
C ARG A 99 -5.96 9.81 15.10
N LEU A 100 -7.10 9.84 15.79
CA LEU A 100 -8.15 10.82 15.57
C LEU A 100 -7.80 12.18 16.21
N PRO A 101 -8.48 13.28 15.83
CA PRO A 101 -8.25 14.61 16.40
C PRO A 101 -8.46 14.72 17.91
N ASN A 102 -9.25 13.81 18.50
CA ASN A 102 -9.48 13.73 19.94
C ASN A 102 -8.43 12.84 20.66
N GLU A 103 -7.29 12.58 20.04
CA GLU A 103 -6.20 11.73 20.52
C GLU A 103 -6.56 10.24 20.71
N GLN A 104 -7.77 9.82 20.31
CA GLN A 104 -8.13 8.41 20.35
C GLN A 104 -7.46 7.64 19.22
N LEU A 105 -6.90 6.48 19.57
CA LEU A 105 -6.36 5.55 18.59
C LEU A 105 -7.45 4.55 18.19
N LYS A 106 -7.74 4.49 16.90
CA LYS A 106 -8.64 3.49 16.30
C LYS A 106 -7.87 2.61 15.35
N GLU A 107 -8.31 1.36 15.26
CA GLU A 107 -7.75 0.38 14.35
C GLU A 107 -8.76 0.02 13.27
N GLY A 108 -8.32 -0.06 12.02
CA GLY A 108 -9.11 -0.50 10.89
C GLY A 108 -8.32 -1.48 10.02
N SER A 109 -8.98 -2.51 9.49
CA SER A 109 -8.35 -3.48 8.59
C SER A 109 -8.99 -3.42 7.20
N PHE A 110 -8.14 -3.34 6.18
CA PHE A 110 -8.52 -3.38 4.78
C PHE A 110 -8.01 -4.68 4.15
N LYS A 111 -8.91 -5.65 3.95
CA LYS A 111 -8.59 -6.93 3.31
C LYS A 111 -8.21 -6.73 1.85
N VAL A 112 -7.10 -7.32 1.42
CA VAL A 112 -6.62 -7.25 0.04
C VAL A 112 -7.66 -7.78 -0.95
N THR A 113 -8.42 -8.82 -0.57
CA THR A 113 -9.48 -9.41 -1.39
C THR A 113 -10.64 -8.46 -1.67
N ARG A 114 -10.83 -7.41 -0.86
CA ARG A 114 -11.88 -6.40 -1.03
C ARG A 114 -11.40 -5.15 -1.77
N MET A 115 -10.13 -5.11 -2.18
CA MET A 115 -9.58 -4.03 -2.99
C MET A 115 -9.81 -4.31 -4.46
N ARG A 116 -10.59 -3.46 -5.14
CA ARG A 116 -10.83 -3.60 -6.58
C ARG A 116 -9.57 -3.29 -7.39
N CYS A 117 -8.88 -2.23 -7.01
CA CYS A 117 -7.62 -1.80 -7.61
C CYS A 117 -6.90 -0.81 -6.68
N TRP A 118 -5.66 -0.49 -7.02
CA TRP A 118 -4.90 0.58 -6.38
C TRP A 118 -4.04 1.32 -7.41
N ARG A 119 -3.61 2.52 -7.05
CA ARG A 119 -2.72 3.37 -7.84
C ARG A 119 -1.71 4.06 -6.96
N VAL A 120 -0.50 4.25 -7.48
CA VAL A 120 0.51 5.12 -6.86
C VAL A 120 0.59 6.40 -7.67
N THR A 121 0.49 7.54 -6.99
CA THR A 121 0.60 8.87 -7.59
C THR A 121 1.75 9.64 -6.97
N SER A 122 2.37 10.50 -7.78
CA SER A 122 3.46 11.39 -7.40
C SER A 122 3.08 12.79 -7.85
N SER A 123 3.12 13.77 -6.93
CA SER A 123 2.96 15.17 -7.29
C SER A 123 4.20 15.97 -6.94
N VAL A 124 4.60 16.84 -7.87
CA VAL A 124 5.65 17.84 -7.65
C VAL A 124 4.95 19.11 -7.20
N PRO A 125 5.33 19.71 -6.04
CA PRO A 125 4.77 20.98 -5.63
C PRO A 125 5.05 22.03 -6.70
N MET A 126 3.99 22.65 -7.24
CA MET A 126 4.16 23.74 -8.20
C MET A 126 4.66 24.96 -7.42
N SER A 127 5.90 25.38 -7.64
CA SER A 127 6.48 26.55 -7.00
C SER A 127 5.80 27.82 -7.54
N ASN A 128 4.68 28.24 -6.95
CA ASN A 128 4.05 29.53 -7.24
C ASN A 128 4.67 30.69 -6.42
N GLY A 129 5.93 30.58 -6.04
CA GLY A 129 6.66 31.63 -5.33
C GLY A 129 7.31 32.64 -6.28
N PRO A 130 7.41 33.93 -5.92
CA PRO A 130 8.15 34.90 -6.71
C PRO A 130 9.59 34.44 -6.92
N ALA A 131 10.09 34.63 -8.15
CA ALA A 131 11.43 34.26 -8.58
C ALA A 131 12.49 34.93 -7.68
N GLY A 132 13.02 34.21 -6.70
CA GLY A 132 14.01 34.76 -5.77
C GLY A 132 14.18 34.03 -4.45
N SER A 133 13.30 33.10 -4.08
CA SER A 133 13.56 32.20 -2.96
C SER A 133 14.37 30.99 -3.42
N SER A 134 15.45 30.69 -2.71
CA SER A 134 16.38 29.57 -2.95
C SER A 134 15.64 28.27 -3.30
N PRO A 135 16.20 27.38 -4.14
CA PRO A 135 15.58 26.11 -4.46
C PRO A 135 15.55 25.22 -3.22
N GLY A 136 14.58 25.44 -2.34
CA GLY A 136 14.22 24.53 -1.28
C GLY A 136 13.82 23.22 -1.95
N LYS A 137 14.38 22.11 -1.46
CA LYS A 137 14.10 20.76 -1.95
C LYS A 137 12.60 20.61 -2.17
N SER A 138 12.15 20.59 -3.42
CA SER A 138 10.75 20.34 -3.74
C SER A 138 10.47 18.89 -3.34
N GLU A 139 9.80 18.72 -2.20
CA GLU A 139 9.50 17.39 -1.66
C GLU A 139 8.42 16.76 -2.54
N VAL A 140 8.77 15.64 -3.18
CA VAL A 140 7.83 14.87 -3.99
C VAL A 140 6.80 14.24 -3.06
N LYS A 141 5.52 14.57 -3.24
CA LYS A 141 4.44 13.96 -2.47
C LYS A 141 4.03 12.66 -3.13
N LEU A 142 4.27 11.54 -2.45
CA LEU A 142 3.84 10.21 -2.88
C LEU A 142 2.56 9.79 -2.17
N GLU A 143 1.65 9.19 -2.93
CA GLU A 143 0.37 8.69 -2.45
C GLU A 143 0.11 7.29 -3.00
N LEU A 144 -0.44 6.42 -2.16
CA LEU A 144 -1.07 5.16 -2.55
C LEU A 144 -2.57 5.32 -2.31
N ALA A 145 -3.38 5.20 -3.34
CA ALA A 145 -4.83 5.16 -3.22
C ALA A 145 -5.33 3.78 -3.65
N PHE A 146 -6.25 3.19 -2.90
CA PHE A 146 -6.92 1.94 -3.25
C PHE A 146 -8.43 2.10 -3.17
N GLU A 147 -9.13 1.39 -4.05
CA GLU A 147 -10.58 1.39 -4.08
C GLU A 147 -11.11 0.16 -3.37
N TYR A 148 -11.81 0.40 -2.26
CA TYR A 148 -12.20 -0.63 -1.31
C TYR A 148 -13.71 -0.84 -1.32
N LEU A 149 -14.14 -2.11 -1.34
CA LEU A 149 -15.53 -2.48 -1.16
C LEU A 149 -15.90 -2.33 0.33
N MET A 150 -16.54 -1.23 0.69
CA MET A 150 -16.96 -0.92 2.06
C MET A 150 -18.11 -1.82 2.50
N SER A 151 -19.11 -1.96 1.64
CA SER A 151 -20.28 -2.82 1.80
C SER A 151 -20.76 -3.25 0.41
N LYS A 152 -21.79 -4.10 0.34
CA LYS A 152 -22.40 -4.50 -0.95
C LYS A 152 -22.68 -3.26 -1.80
N ASP A 153 -22.18 -3.28 -3.04
CA ASP A 153 -22.29 -2.22 -4.05
C ASP A 153 -21.75 -0.83 -3.64
N ARG A 154 -21.00 -0.72 -2.54
CA ARG A 154 -20.41 0.54 -2.07
C ARG A 154 -18.89 0.47 -2.13
N LEU A 155 -18.32 1.03 -3.19
CA LEU A 155 -16.88 1.23 -3.34
C LEU A 155 -16.48 2.63 -2.85
N GLN A 156 -15.34 2.73 -2.19
CA GLN A 156 -14.77 3.99 -1.71
C GLN A 156 -13.25 3.99 -1.91
N TRP A 157 -12.73 5.11 -2.42
CA TRP A 157 -11.28 5.33 -2.46
C TRP A 157 -10.77 5.71 -1.07
N VAL A 158 -9.68 5.06 -0.65
CA VAL A 158 -8.91 5.40 0.54
C VAL A 158 -7.49 5.74 0.08
N THR A 159 -6.98 6.87 0.53
CA THR A 159 -5.68 7.43 0.16
C THR A 159 -4.74 7.46 1.36
N ILE A 160 -3.53 6.94 1.17
CA ILE A 160 -2.41 7.06 2.08
C ILE A 160 -1.38 7.99 1.43
N THR A 161 -1.11 9.13 2.05
CA THR A 161 0.02 9.99 1.72
C THR A 161 1.23 9.53 2.53
N SER A 162 2.23 8.95 1.87
CA SER A 162 3.45 8.44 2.52
C SER A 162 4.63 8.44 1.56
N PRO A 163 5.84 8.83 2.00
CA PRO A 163 7.08 8.62 1.22
C PRO A 163 7.30 7.14 0.85
N GLN A 164 6.69 6.21 1.59
CA GLN A 164 6.79 4.76 1.40
C GLN A 164 5.63 4.19 0.55
N ALA A 165 4.85 5.01 -0.16
CA ALA A 165 3.71 4.57 -0.98
C ALA A 165 4.07 3.48 -2.00
N ILE A 166 5.27 3.55 -2.60
CA ILE A 166 5.75 2.54 -3.54
C ILE A 166 5.97 1.20 -2.82
N MET A 167 6.56 1.22 -1.61
CA MET A 167 6.80 0.00 -0.83
C MET A 167 5.47 -0.63 -0.37
N LEU A 168 4.50 0.19 0.05
CA LEU A 168 3.13 -0.27 0.31
C LEU A 168 2.51 -0.96 -0.93
N SER A 169 2.66 -0.39 -2.13
CA SER A 169 2.21 -1.02 -3.38
C SER A 169 2.90 -2.34 -3.68
N ILE A 170 4.20 -2.47 -3.37
CA ILE A 170 4.93 -3.73 -3.52
C ILE A 170 4.40 -4.79 -2.55
N CYS A 171 4.06 -4.40 -1.32
CA CYS A 171 3.44 -5.30 -0.35
C CYS A 171 2.07 -5.80 -0.84
N LEU A 172 1.20 -4.90 -1.31
CA LEU A 172 -0.10 -5.26 -1.90
C LEU A 172 0.06 -6.26 -3.05
N GLN A 173 0.92 -5.94 -4.03
CA GLN A 173 1.17 -6.83 -5.16
C GLN A 173 1.66 -8.21 -4.69
N SER A 174 2.59 -8.23 -3.73
CA SER A 174 3.14 -9.48 -3.23
C SER A 174 2.13 -10.33 -2.45
N MET A 175 1.18 -9.72 -1.75
CA MET A 175 0.08 -10.45 -1.09
C MET A 175 -0.90 -11.02 -2.12
N VAL A 176 -1.24 -10.24 -3.16
CA VAL A 176 -2.08 -10.73 -4.27
C VAL A 176 -1.43 -11.90 -4.99
N ASP A 177 -0.14 -11.80 -5.32
CA ASP A 177 0.60 -12.87 -5.99
C ASP A 177 0.56 -14.18 -5.17
N GLU A 178 0.72 -14.08 -3.85
CA GLU A 178 0.65 -15.23 -2.95
C GLU A 178 -0.75 -15.85 -2.90
N LEU A 179 -1.80 -15.03 -2.79
CA LEU A 179 -3.19 -15.48 -2.81
C LEU A 179 -3.53 -16.20 -4.12
N MET A 180 -3.08 -15.68 -5.26
CA MET A 180 -3.31 -16.28 -6.57
C MET A 180 -2.61 -17.64 -6.72
N VAL A 181 -1.40 -17.78 -6.16
CA VAL A 181 -0.67 -19.06 -6.15
C VAL A 181 -1.39 -20.10 -5.29
N LYS A 182 -1.85 -19.71 -4.10
CA LYS A 182 -2.61 -20.60 -3.21
C LYS A 182 -3.92 -21.06 -3.83
N LYS A 183 -4.69 -20.14 -4.42
CA LYS A 183 -5.95 -20.45 -5.12
C LYS A 183 -5.76 -21.46 -6.25
N SER A 184 -4.60 -21.44 -6.90
CA SER A 184 -4.24 -22.35 -7.99
C SER A 184 -3.66 -23.70 -7.51
N GLY A 185 -3.65 -23.98 -6.20
CA GLY A 185 -3.01 -25.18 -5.63
C GLY A 185 -1.48 -25.21 -5.81
N GLY A 186 -0.86 -24.05 -6.05
CA GLY A 186 0.58 -23.93 -6.25
C GLY A 186 1.35 -23.90 -4.92
N SER A 187 2.52 -24.53 -4.88
CA SER A 187 3.46 -24.39 -3.75
C SER A 187 4.30 -23.11 -3.89
N ILE A 188 4.66 -22.50 -2.76
CA ILE A 188 5.53 -21.32 -2.71
C ILE A 188 6.91 -21.52 -3.37
N ARG A 189 7.40 -22.77 -3.43
CA ARG A 189 8.61 -23.13 -4.20
C ARG A 189 8.51 -22.75 -5.69
N LYS A 190 7.30 -22.60 -6.24
CA LYS A 190 7.07 -22.10 -7.61
C LYS A 190 7.12 -20.57 -7.69
N MET A 191 6.76 -19.83 -6.64
CA MET A 191 6.87 -18.37 -6.60
C MET A 191 8.32 -17.89 -6.65
N PHE A 192 9.19 -18.48 -5.83
CA PHE A 192 10.62 -18.13 -5.83
C PHE A 192 11.29 -18.40 -7.18
N ARG A 193 10.87 -19.47 -7.88
CA ARG A 193 11.34 -19.77 -9.26
C ARG A 193 10.83 -18.78 -10.31
N ARG A 194 9.59 -18.29 -10.20
CA ARG A 194 9.05 -17.28 -11.14
C ARG A 194 9.79 -15.94 -11.03
N ARG A 195 10.18 -15.51 -9.83
CA ARG A 195 10.96 -14.27 -9.64
C ARG A 195 12.41 -14.40 -10.13
N ALA A 196 13.04 -15.57 -10.00
CA ALA A 196 14.41 -15.78 -10.51
C ALA A 196 14.49 -15.74 -12.05
N ASN A 197 13.42 -16.12 -12.75
CA ASN A 197 13.38 -16.20 -14.22
C ASN A 197 12.60 -15.05 -14.89
N GLY A 198 12.13 -14.06 -14.11
CA GLY A 198 11.22 -13.03 -14.59
C GLY A 198 11.89 -11.66 -14.69
N ALA A 199 12.42 -11.33 -15.87
CA ALA A 199 12.50 -9.94 -16.31
C ALA A 199 11.12 -9.29 -16.10
N LEU A 200 11.09 -8.03 -15.66
CA LEU A 200 9.90 -7.21 -15.47
C LEU A 200 9.05 -7.19 -16.75
N ARG A 201 8.20 -8.20 -16.93
CA ARG A 201 7.23 -8.27 -18.01
C ARG A 201 6.11 -7.33 -17.60
N ARG A 202 6.09 -6.14 -18.22
CA ARG A 202 4.91 -5.27 -18.22
C ARG A 202 3.70 -6.14 -18.51
N SER A 203 2.69 -6.13 -17.64
CA SER A 203 1.38 -6.70 -17.94
C SER A 203 0.87 -6.07 -19.22
N ASP A 204 0.49 -6.90 -20.19
CA ASP A 204 -0.01 -6.52 -21.51
C ASP A 204 -1.42 -5.87 -21.48
N SER A 205 -1.95 -5.58 -20.28
CA SER A 205 -3.26 -4.93 -20.08
C SER A 205 -3.25 -3.42 -20.31
N GLN A 206 -2.15 -2.84 -20.77
CA GLN A 206 -2.10 -1.45 -21.22
C GLN A 206 -1.68 -1.38 -22.70
N GLN A 207 -2.59 -1.77 -23.58
CA GLN A 207 -2.50 -1.42 -24.99
C GLN A 207 -2.66 0.12 -25.11
N PRO A 208 -1.68 0.85 -25.65
CA PRO A 208 -1.90 2.25 -26.01
C PRO A 208 -2.94 2.31 -27.13
N VAL A 209 -3.99 3.11 -26.93
CA VAL A 209 -5.04 3.35 -27.93
C VAL A 209 -4.36 3.88 -29.20
N LYS A 210 -4.36 3.08 -30.27
CA LYS A 210 -3.81 3.48 -31.57
C LYS A 210 -4.65 4.64 -32.10
N SER A 211 -4.03 5.79 -32.32
CA SER A 211 -4.64 6.92 -33.02
C SER A 211 -5.03 6.52 -34.46
N PRO A 212 -6.13 7.06 -35.02
CA PRO A 212 -6.53 6.77 -36.38
C PRO A 212 -5.49 7.27 -37.39
N PRO A 213 -5.27 6.59 -38.52
CA PRO A 213 -4.31 7.03 -39.53
C PRO A 213 -4.83 8.29 -40.24
N LEU A 214 -3.97 9.31 -40.33
CA LEU A 214 -4.23 10.52 -41.11
C LEU A 214 -4.02 10.23 -42.60
N LEU A 215 -4.98 10.71 -43.41
CA LEU A 215 -4.98 10.66 -44.87
C LEU A 215 -3.70 11.30 -45.43
N VAL A 216 -3.00 10.58 -46.31
CA VAL A 216 -1.84 11.10 -47.08
C VAL A 216 -2.35 11.55 -48.44
N THR A 217 -2.20 12.84 -48.74
CA THR A 217 -2.26 13.38 -50.12
C THR A 217 -0.83 13.68 -50.60
N PRO A 218 -0.43 13.29 -51.83
CA PRO A 218 0.93 13.45 -52.30
C PRO A 218 1.12 14.78 -53.06
N GLY A 219 2.25 15.46 -52.83
CA GLY A 219 2.70 16.52 -53.73
C GLY A 219 3.79 17.45 -53.20
N ALA A 220 4.92 17.43 -53.91
CA ALA A 220 5.98 18.44 -54.01
C ALA A 220 7.16 18.43 -53.01
N SER A 221 8.33 18.30 -53.64
CA SER A 221 9.71 18.28 -53.15
C SER A 221 10.18 19.67 -52.69
N LEU A 222 11.05 19.73 -51.67
CA LEU A 222 12.44 20.25 -51.75
C LEU A 222 13.04 20.58 -50.36
N THR A 223 14.28 20.09 -50.16
CA THR A 223 15.42 20.64 -49.39
C THR A 223 15.36 20.81 -47.86
N LEU A 224 16.34 20.17 -47.19
CA LEU A 224 16.79 20.42 -45.80
C LEU A 224 17.62 21.72 -45.72
N PRO A 225 17.60 22.45 -44.58
CA PRO A 225 18.74 22.39 -43.65
C PRO A 225 18.37 22.46 -42.14
N SER A 226 19.34 22.12 -41.29
CA SER A 226 19.26 21.97 -39.82
C SER A 226 19.33 23.29 -39.01
N PRO A 227 19.40 23.26 -37.67
CA PRO A 227 18.29 23.52 -36.75
C PRO A 227 18.42 24.89 -36.06
N GLN A 228 17.29 25.56 -35.78
CA GLN A 228 17.28 26.65 -34.81
C GLN A 228 16.02 26.66 -33.95
N SER A 229 16.28 27.00 -32.71
CA SER A 229 15.39 27.22 -31.57
C SER A 229 14.14 28.03 -31.90
N LYS A 230 13.02 27.61 -31.31
CA LYS A 230 12.16 28.43 -30.42
C LYS A 230 10.89 27.64 -30.08
N LEU A 231 10.72 27.36 -28.79
CA LEU A 231 9.45 26.97 -28.20
C LEU A 231 8.47 28.12 -28.37
N THR A 232 7.39 27.91 -29.11
CA THR A 232 6.23 28.80 -29.12
C THR A 232 5.07 28.17 -28.38
N SER A 233 4.46 29.03 -27.58
CA SER A 233 3.32 28.87 -26.71
C SER A 233 2.07 28.36 -27.43
N VAL A 234 1.24 27.62 -26.68
CA VAL A 234 -0.19 27.51 -26.98
C VAL A 234 -0.97 27.69 -25.68
N SER A 235 -1.80 28.74 -25.66
CA SER A 235 -2.81 29.07 -24.64
C SER A 235 -3.94 28.05 -24.65
N LEU A 236 -4.50 27.75 -23.48
CA LEU A 236 -5.86 27.21 -23.37
C LEU A 236 -6.69 28.05 -22.40
N ARG A 237 -7.86 28.43 -22.91
CA ARG A 237 -8.87 29.31 -22.33
C ARG A 237 -9.51 28.67 -21.10
N GLY A 238 -9.82 29.54 -20.13
CA GLY A 238 -10.61 29.21 -18.95
C GLY A 238 -12.07 28.93 -19.27
N ILE A 239 -12.68 28.13 -18.41
CA ILE A 239 -14.12 27.94 -18.33
C ILE A 239 -14.47 27.95 -16.85
N SER A 240 -15.16 29.01 -16.43
CA SER A 240 -15.75 29.17 -15.11
C SER A 240 -17.16 28.59 -15.13
N HIS A 241 -17.54 27.80 -14.12
CA HIS A 241 -18.94 27.62 -13.76
C HIS A 241 -19.12 27.60 -12.24
N SER A 242 -20.24 28.18 -11.85
CA SER A 242 -20.62 28.81 -10.60
C SER A 242 -21.28 27.87 -9.59
N SER A 243 -21.29 28.36 -8.35
CA SER A 243 -21.89 27.85 -7.12
C SER A 243 -23.42 28.05 -7.02
N SER A 244 -24.08 27.16 -6.24
CA SER A 244 -25.30 27.39 -5.41
C SER A 244 -25.44 26.17 -4.48
N ALA A 245 -25.35 26.27 -3.14
CA ALA A 245 -26.28 26.77 -2.13
C ALA A 245 -27.50 25.85 -1.87
N ASN A 246 -27.50 25.13 -0.73
CA ASN A 246 -28.56 25.21 0.29
C ASN A 246 -28.25 24.37 1.54
N ASP A 247 -28.82 24.85 2.64
CA ASP A 247 -28.62 24.59 4.06
C ASP A 247 -29.81 23.78 4.64
N VAL A 248 -29.60 22.77 5.49
CA VAL A 248 -30.60 22.31 6.50
C VAL A 248 -29.94 21.46 7.62
N GLY A 249 -30.07 21.92 8.88
CA GLY A 249 -30.76 21.16 9.95
C GLY A 249 -29.97 20.21 10.86
N ALA A 250 -30.12 20.43 12.17
CA ALA A 250 -29.48 19.73 13.29
C ALA A 250 -30.22 18.47 13.80
N ASN A 251 -29.49 17.71 14.62
CA ASN A 251 -29.87 16.67 15.59
C ASN A 251 -30.37 15.30 15.05
N ASP A 252 -29.56 14.25 15.20
CA ASP A 252 -29.77 13.27 16.28
C ASP A 252 -28.60 12.28 16.41
N PHE A 253 -28.22 12.00 17.66
CA PHE A 253 -27.20 11.05 18.08
C PHE A 253 -27.77 9.63 17.96
N HIS A 254 -27.16 8.68 17.23
CA HIS A 254 -27.27 7.22 17.47
C HIS A 254 -26.17 6.42 16.75
N GLY A 255 -25.28 5.80 17.54
CA GLY A 255 -24.56 4.53 17.31
C GLY A 255 -23.90 4.25 15.95
N ASN A 256 -22.57 4.43 15.85
CA ASN A 256 -21.75 3.86 14.77
C ASN A 256 -21.63 2.33 14.89
N TYR A 257 -22.56 1.60 14.27
CA TYR A 257 -22.47 0.15 14.05
C TYR A 257 -21.58 -0.18 12.83
N ALA A 258 -20.29 0.18 12.88
CA ALA A 258 -19.33 -0.25 11.86
C ALA A 258 -18.69 -1.63 12.15
N PHE A 259 -19.15 -2.31 13.20
CA PHE A 259 -18.60 -3.59 13.66
C PHE A 259 -19.71 -4.50 14.16
N GLU A 260 -20.38 -5.20 13.24
CA GLU A 260 -20.91 -6.54 13.47
C GLU A 260 -21.40 -7.13 12.15
N GLY A 261 -20.81 -8.27 11.75
CA GLY A 261 -21.39 -9.19 10.76
C GLY A 261 -21.47 -8.71 9.30
N ILE A 262 -20.41 -8.90 8.52
CA ILE A 262 -20.58 -9.28 7.11
C ILE A 262 -19.65 -10.44 6.86
N GLY A 263 -20.26 -11.64 6.83
CA GLY A 263 -19.60 -12.90 6.59
C GLY A 263 -19.02 -12.99 5.19
N ASP A 264 -18.05 -13.90 5.07
CA ASP A 264 -17.56 -14.46 3.82
C ASP A 264 -18.72 -15.20 3.11
N GLU A 265 -19.60 -14.47 2.44
CA GLU A 265 -20.49 -15.01 1.42
C GLU A 265 -20.35 -14.07 0.22
N ASP A 266 -19.76 -14.60 -0.86
CA ASP A 266 -19.51 -13.98 -2.17
C ASP A 266 -18.18 -13.23 -2.37
N LEU A 267 -17.17 -14.05 -2.76
CA LEU A 267 -16.22 -13.86 -3.88
C LEU A 267 -15.56 -12.48 -4.11
#